data_AF-A0A2M6WSM8-F1
#
_entry.id   AF-A0A2M6WSM8-F1
#
_cell.length_a   1.000
_cell.length_b   1.000
_cell.length_c   1.000
_cell.angle_alpha   90.00
_cell.angle_beta   90.00
_cell.angle_gamma   90.00
#
_symmetry.space_group_name_H-M   'P 1'
#
loop_
_entity.id
_entity.type
_entity.pdbx_description
1 polymer ?
#
loop_
_entity_poly.entity_id
_entity_poly.type
_entity_poly.pdbx_seq_one_letter_code
_entity_poly.pdbx_strand_id
1 'polypeptide(L)'
;MTAEQIQSFLVSKNSYLSNYIVTDPNNRQLMASQAIYEISQTNRVNARFILVLLQKEQGLIEAISAKQSQLDWATGYGCPDGGSCNDRWRGLWKQINSASLQFRDYLENPNLYTYKKGQTYDFSNPYSTTIKGTVQVTPTNDGTAALYNYTPHVYNGNYNFWKLWHRYFFSVAYPNGTLLQTVDEPGVWLIQNGQRRAFLAKGALVSRFDISKVITVAKGEINHYPIGAPIRFPQYSIVRSPADQLYLLVDDTKRPFADKTVFKKLGYNPEEVLLATDNDLLSYSYGEPITAEDAYPTGALLQNNKTGGVYFVQAGTKAPLPDAVFLKTRFKNKKIISTTPAKLEKYQTVQPVKFVDGDLVKIENGFTIYVAENGLLRPIISQTAFEKLGYKINNVIIISPRLFMTYQIGNSLGGSQ
;
A
#
# COMPACT_ATOMS: atom_id res chain seq x y z
N MET A 1 9.62 -5.07 12.90
CA MET A 1 8.55 -4.59 13.80
C MET A 1 9.22 -4.18 15.10
N THR A 2 8.81 -3.08 15.72
CA THR A 2 9.24 -2.74 17.09
C THR A 2 8.52 -3.63 18.11
N ALA A 3 8.98 -3.62 19.37
CA ALA A 3 8.30 -4.32 20.45
C ALA A 3 6.84 -3.88 20.62
N GLU A 4 6.56 -2.57 20.52
CA GLU A 4 5.22 -1.99 20.63
C GLU A 4 4.31 -2.44 19.48
N GLN A 5 4.87 -2.56 18.26
CA GLN A 5 4.12 -3.06 17.10
C GLN A 5 3.77 -4.55 17.25
N ILE A 6 4.67 -5.35 17.82
CA ILE A 6 4.42 -6.76 18.13
C ILE A 6 3.35 -6.87 19.22
N GLN A 7 3.48 -6.08 20.29
CA GLN A 7 2.49 -6.03 21.37
C GLN A 7 1.10 -5.66 20.84
N SER A 8 1.00 -4.62 20.03
CA SER A 8 -0.25 -4.18 19.41
C SER A 8 -0.85 -5.27 18.52
N PHE A 9 -0.02 -5.98 17.76
CA PHE A 9 -0.44 -7.12 16.94
C PHE A 9 -1.03 -8.25 17.81
N LEU A 10 -0.34 -8.66 18.88
CA LEU A 10 -0.84 -9.70 19.80
C LEU A 10 -2.15 -9.30 20.46
N VAL A 11 -2.28 -8.05 20.93
CA VAL A 11 -3.52 -7.51 21.49
C VAL A 11 -4.66 -7.55 20.47
N SER A 12 -4.40 -7.13 19.23
CA SER A 12 -5.41 -7.15 18.15
C SER A 12 -5.90 -8.55 17.77
N LYS A 13 -5.15 -9.60 18.11
CA LYS A 13 -5.53 -11.00 17.89
C LYS A 13 -6.19 -11.63 19.12
N ASN A 14 -6.38 -10.86 20.19
CA ASN A 14 -6.81 -11.35 21.50
C ASN A 14 -5.91 -12.53 21.97
N SER A 15 -4.61 -12.43 21.67
CA SER A 15 -3.65 -13.49 21.93
C SER A 15 -3.35 -13.61 23.42
N TYR A 16 -3.27 -14.84 23.94
CA TYR A 16 -2.73 -15.15 25.25
C TYR A 16 -1.31 -14.58 25.43
N LEU A 17 -0.50 -14.56 24.36
CA LEU A 17 0.85 -14.01 24.39
C LEU A 17 0.89 -12.49 24.64
N SER A 18 -0.22 -11.76 24.44
CA SER A 18 -0.26 -10.33 24.71
C SER A 18 -0.02 -9.98 26.18
N ASN A 19 -0.27 -10.90 27.12
CA ASN A 19 -0.03 -10.71 28.55
C ASN A 19 1.00 -11.70 29.11
N TYR A 20 1.60 -12.53 28.26
CA TYR A 20 2.51 -13.57 28.71
C TYR A 20 3.90 -13.00 29.01
N ILE A 21 4.43 -13.37 30.18
CA ILE A 21 5.79 -13.03 30.61
C ILE A 21 6.71 -14.21 30.37
N VAL A 22 7.83 -13.93 29.72
CA VAL A 22 8.90 -14.86 29.39
C VAL A 22 10.10 -14.55 30.26
N THR A 23 10.71 -15.59 30.84
CA THR A 23 12.02 -15.48 31.51
C THR A 23 13.13 -15.75 30.50
N ASP A 24 14.05 -14.80 30.34
CA ASP A 24 15.23 -14.95 29.48
C ASP A 24 16.39 -15.72 30.20
N PRO A 25 17.49 -16.05 29.51
CA PRO A 25 18.63 -16.76 30.11
C PRO A 25 19.35 -15.98 31.23
N ASN A 26 19.14 -14.67 31.31
CA ASN A 26 19.68 -13.80 32.36
C ASN A 26 18.67 -13.58 33.50
N ASN A 27 17.60 -14.38 33.57
CA ASN A 27 16.51 -14.28 34.52
C ASN A 27 15.70 -12.97 34.46
N ARG A 28 15.76 -12.22 33.35
CA ARG A 28 14.90 -11.06 33.13
C ARG A 28 13.48 -11.51 32.78
N GLN A 29 12.49 -10.84 33.36
CA GLN A 29 11.08 -11.04 33.03
C GLN A 29 10.69 -10.07 31.92
N LEU A 30 10.31 -10.58 30.75
CA LEU A 30 10.01 -9.81 29.55
C LEU A 30 8.61 -10.15 29.04
N MET A 31 7.88 -9.16 28.54
CA MET A 31 6.68 -9.44 27.73
C MET A 31 7.06 -10.30 26.53
N ALA A 32 6.19 -11.22 26.11
CA ALA A 32 6.43 -12.05 24.93
C ALA A 32 6.74 -11.21 23.67
N SER A 33 6.10 -10.04 23.53
CA SER A 33 6.39 -9.06 22.48
C SER A 33 7.83 -8.54 22.50
N GLN A 34 8.34 -8.22 23.68
CA GLN A 34 9.73 -7.80 23.88
C GLN A 34 10.71 -8.93 23.58
N ALA A 35 10.41 -10.16 24.04
CA ALA A 35 11.23 -11.32 23.74
C ALA A 35 11.32 -11.60 22.23
N ILE A 36 10.20 -11.57 21.51
CA ILE A 36 10.16 -11.73 20.05
C ILE A 36 10.98 -10.62 19.38
N TYR A 37 10.85 -9.36 19.84
CA TYR A 37 11.64 -8.25 19.31
C TYR A 37 13.14 -8.47 19.50
N GLU A 38 13.61 -8.69 20.73
CA GLU A 38 15.03 -8.86 21.03
C GLU A 38 15.66 -10.03 20.28
N ILE A 39 14.97 -11.18 20.23
CA ILE A 39 15.43 -12.35 19.48
C ILE A 39 15.48 -12.05 17.98
N SER A 40 14.48 -11.36 17.43
CA SER A 40 14.47 -10.98 16.01
C SER A 40 15.68 -10.12 15.64
N GLN A 41 16.08 -9.19 16.51
CA GLN A 41 17.24 -8.33 16.28
C GLN A 41 18.53 -9.11 16.43
N THR A 42 18.66 -9.87 17.52
CA THR A 42 19.87 -10.65 17.84
C THR A 42 20.18 -11.69 16.77
N ASN A 43 19.17 -12.49 16.39
CA ASN A 43 19.32 -13.57 15.42
C ASN A 43 19.09 -13.06 13.98
N ARG A 44 18.89 -11.75 13.82
CA ARG A 44 18.69 -11.03 12.56
C ARG A 44 17.49 -11.51 11.74
N VAL A 45 16.52 -12.23 12.30
CA VAL A 45 15.35 -12.73 11.56
C VAL A 45 14.17 -11.75 11.60
N ASN A 46 13.21 -11.88 10.69
CA ASN A 46 12.03 -11.02 10.67
C ASN A 46 11.06 -11.38 11.81
N ALA A 47 10.70 -10.44 12.67
CA ALA A 47 9.70 -10.66 13.73
C ALA A 47 8.33 -11.13 13.20
N ARG A 48 7.92 -10.69 12.00
CA ARG A 48 6.70 -11.19 11.32
C ARG A 48 6.75 -12.68 11.06
N PHE A 49 7.94 -13.20 10.75
CA PHE A 49 8.15 -14.63 10.54
C PHE A 49 7.97 -15.41 11.85
N ILE A 50 8.54 -14.92 12.95
CA ILE A 50 8.37 -15.54 14.28
C ILE A 50 6.88 -15.62 14.65
N LEU A 51 6.13 -14.53 14.44
CA LEU A 51 4.69 -14.51 14.73
C LEU A 51 3.92 -15.55 13.91
N VAL A 52 4.19 -15.65 12.60
CA VAL A 52 3.53 -16.65 11.75
C VAL A 52 3.94 -18.07 12.13
N LEU A 53 5.21 -18.28 12.50
CA LEU A 53 5.69 -19.58 12.94
C LEU A 53 4.98 -20.04 14.22
N LEU A 54 4.88 -19.18 15.24
CA LEU A 54 4.16 -19.46 16.49
C LEU A 54 2.69 -19.84 16.25
N GLN A 55 2.04 -19.18 15.29
CA GLN A 55 0.68 -19.56 14.89
C GLN A 55 0.64 -20.90 14.17
N LYS A 56 1.52 -21.11 13.19
CA LYS A 56 1.53 -22.31 12.34
C LYS A 56 1.78 -23.56 13.19
N GLU A 57 2.70 -23.47 14.15
CA GLU A 57 3.16 -24.62 14.94
C GLU A 57 2.25 -24.92 16.14
N GLN A 58 1.79 -23.90 16.87
CA GLN A 58 1.05 -24.11 18.12
C GLN A 58 -0.23 -23.26 18.26
N GLY A 59 -0.61 -22.49 17.24
CA GLY A 59 -1.82 -21.65 17.29
C GLY A 59 -1.76 -20.49 18.30
N LEU A 60 -0.57 -20.15 18.79
CA LEU A 60 -0.40 -19.24 19.94
C LEU A 60 -0.79 -17.78 19.66
N ILE A 61 -0.83 -17.35 18.40
CA ILE A 61 -1.19 -15.96 18.05
C ILE A 61 -2.68 -15.73 18.20
N GLU A 62 -3.53 -16.71 17.88
CA GLU A 62 -5.00 -16.56 17.94
C GLU A 62 -5.64 -17.29 19.13
N ALA A 63 -4.83 -17.93 19.97
CA ALA A 63 -5.31 -18.60 21.16
C ALA A 63 -5.58 -17.59 22.28
N ILE A 64 -6.82 -17.57 22.81
CA ILE A 64 -7.19 -16.80 24.01
C ILE A 64 -6.58 -17.38 25.31
N SER A 65 -6.21 -18.66 25.26
CA SER A 65 -5.56 -19.40 26.35
C SER A 65 -4.56 -20.38 25.76
N ALA A 66 -3.39 -20.56 26.38
CA ALA A 66 -2.39 -21.53 25.95
C ALA A 66 -2.18 -22.62 27.00
N LYS A 67 -2.08 -23.87 26.57
CA LYS A 67 -1.57 -24.96 27.42
C LYS A 67 -0.07 -24.77 27.63
N GLN A 68 0.44 -25.18 28.79
CA GLN A 68 1.88 -25.12 29.07
C GLN A 68 2.69 -25.87 28.00
N SER A 69 2.20 -27.02 27.51
CA SER A 69 2.85 -27.77 26.43
C SER A 69 2.97 -27.00 25.12
N GLN A 70 2.01 -26.11 24.80
CA GLN A 70 2.10 -25.25 23.61
C GLN A 70 3.21 -24.21 23.77
N LEU A 71 3.40 -23.68 24.99
CA LEU A 71 4.47 -22.72 25.28
C LEU A 71 5.84 -23.39 25.33
N ASP A 72 5.88 -24.62 25.85
CA ASP A 72 7.09 -25.42 25.97
C ASP A 72 7.67 -25.80 24.60
N TRP A 73 6.81 -26.03 23.61
CA TRP A 73 7.15 -26.46 22.25
C TRP A 73 6.62 -25.51 21.18
N ALA A 74 6.64 -24.21 21.48
CA ALA A 74 5.99 -23.13 20.73
C ALA A 74 6.29 -23.07 19.23
N THR A 75 7.45 -23.55 18.81
CA THR A 75 7.85 -23.58 17.38
C THR A 75 8.16 -24.99 16.90
N GLY A 76 7.91 -26.02 17.71
CA GLY A 76 8.27 -27.41 17.41
C GLY A 76 9.78 -27.70 17.36
N TYR A 77 10.63 -26.76 17.80
CA TYR A 77 12.07 -26.95 17.70
C TYR A 77 12.54 -28.04 18.66
N GLY A 78 13.24 -29.04 18.12
CA GLY A 78 13.70 -30.20 18.89
C GLY A 78 12.61 -31.23 19.20
N CYS A 79 11.50 -31.21 18.46
CA CYS A 79 10.42 -32.21 18.52
C CYS A 79 10.36 -33.01 17.22
N PRO A 80 11.08 -34.14 17.10
CA PRO A 80 11.07 -34.96 15.89
C PRO A 80 9.77 -35.77 15.76
N ASP A 81 9.40 -36.09 14.52
CA ASP A 81 8.26 -36.98 14.24
C ASP A 81 8.47 -38.36 14.88
N GLY A 82 7.48 -38.82 15.66
CA GLY A 82 7.50 -40.12 16.31
C GLY A 82 8.42 -40.23 17.55
N GLY A 83 9.03 -39.12 17.99
CA GLY A 83 9.90 -39.07 19.17
C GLY A 83 9.39 -38.14 20.28
N SER A 84 10.13 -38.10 21.40
CA SER A 84 9.90 -37.10 22.46
C SER A 84 10.64 -35.80 22.13
N CYS A 85 10.06 -34.68 22.56
CA CYS A 85 10.71 -33.38 22.44
C CYS A 85 11.91 -33.27 23.39
N ASN A 86 12.97 -32.60 22.92
CA ASN A 86 14.20 -32.44 23.70
C ASN A 86 14.08 -31.32 24.74
N ASP A 87 14.11 -31.69 26.02
CA ASP A 87 13.98 -30.80 27.18
C ASP A 87 14.97 -29.65 27.25
N ARG A 88 16.12 -29.76 26.56
CA ARG A 88 17.07 -28.65 26.40
C ARG A 88 16.38 -27.39 25.87
N TRP A 89 15.42 -27.57 24.96
CA TRP A 89 14.74 -26.49 24.23
C TRP A 89 13.37 -26.14 24.79
N ARG A 90 12.98 -26.71 25.93
CA ARG A 90 11.69 -26.46 26.56
C ARG A 90 11.53 -24.99 26.96
N GLY A 91 10.40 -24.39 26.57
CA GLY A 91 9.95 -23.06 26.98
C GLY A 91 10.01 -22.00 25.88
N LEU A 92 9.10 -21.03 25.94
CA LEU A 92 8.84 -20.08 24.85
C LEU A 92 10.10 -19.32 24.38
N TRP A 93 10.93 -18.82 25.30
CA TRP A 93 12.18 -18.14 24.94
C TRP A 93 13.09 -19.04 24.09
N LYS A 94 13.34 -20.26 24.58
CA LYS A 94 14.25 -21.20 23.93
C LYS A 94 13.72 -21.64 22.57
N GLN A 95 12.42 -21.90 22.47
CA GLN A 95 11.76 -22.24 21.21
C GLN A 95 11.94 -21.14 20.17
N ILE A 96 11.55 -19.90 20.50
CA ILE A 96 11.68 -18.76 19.57
C ILE A 96 13.14 -18.53 19.19
N ASN A 97 14.05 -18.55 20.17
CA ASN A 97 15.47 -18.33 19.94
C ASN A 97 16.07 -19.40 19.03
N SER A 98 15.90 -20.68 19.36
CA SER A 98 16.53 -21.77 18.64
C SER A 98 15.96 -21.96 17.24
N ALA A 99 14.65 -21.80 17.04
CA ALA A 99 14.08 -21.77 15.70
C ALA A 99 14.64 -20.59 14.88
N SER A 100 14.75 -19.40 15.48
CA SER A 100 15.31 -18.22 14.80
C SER A 100 16.78 -18.42 14.40
N LEU A 101 17.60 -19.01 15.27
CA LEU A 101 18.99 -19.38 14.95
C LEU A 101 19.06 -20.42 13.83
N GLN A 102 18.19 -21.43 13.88
CA GLN A 102 18.13 -22.45 12.83
C GLN A 102 17.78 -21.85 11.46
N PHE A 103 16.81 -20.93 11.41
CA PHE A 103 16.48 -20.22 10.17
C PHE A 103 17.59 -19.28 9.70
N ARG A 104 18.28 -18.60 10.63
CA ARG A 104 19.47 -17.82 10.32
C ARG A 104 20.56 -18.69 9.68
N ASP A 105 20.79 -19.88 10.22
CA ASP A 105 21.76 -20.83 9.69
C ASP A 105 21.37 -21.37 8.30
N TYR A 106 20.08 -21.65 8.04
CA TYR A 106 19.61 -22.00 6.70
C TYR A 106 19.94 -20.93 5.65
N LEU A 107 19.88 -19.65 6.05
CA LEU A 107 20.16 -18.52 5.16
C LEU A 107 21.66 -18.27 4.97
N GLU A 108 22.46 -18.48 6.00
CA GLU A 108 23.92 -18.24 5.96
C GLU A 108 24.69 -19.44 5.38
N ASN A 109 24.18 -20.66 5.59
CA ASN A 109 24.82 -21.90 5.20
C ASN A 109 23.92 -22.80 4.32
N PRO A 110 23.30 -22.28 3.24
CA PRO A 110 22.30 -23.03 2.45
C PRO A 110 22.84 -24.32 1.82
N ASN A 111 24.16 -24.41 1.62
CA ASN A 111 24.82 -25.60 1.05
C ASN A 111 24.82 -26.81 1.99
N LEU A 112 24.66 -26.61 3.30
CA LEU A 112 24.61 -27.68 4.30
C LEU A 112 23.24 -28.38 4.35
N TYR A 113 22.26 -27.87 3.61
CA TYR A 113 20.87 -28.29 3.72
C TYR A 113 20.31 -28.85 2.43
N THR A 114 19.27 -29.68 2.55
CA THR A 114 18.68 -30.43 1.44
C THR A 114 18.03 -29.51 0.42
N TYR A 115 17.11 -28.64 0.87
CA TYR A 115 16.32 -27.79 -0.01
C TYR A 115 17.01 -26.46 -0.25
N LYS A 116 17.20 -26.11 -1.52
CA LYS A 116 17.92 -24.91 -1.98
C LYS A 116 17.07 -24.11 -2.95
N LYS A 117 17.31 -22.79 -2.96
CA LYS A 117 16.71 -21.87 -3.92
C LYS A 117 17.02 -22.30 -5.36
N GLY A 118 16.02 -22.24 -6.24
CA GLY A 118 16.15 -22.48 -7.69
C GLY A 118 16.22 -23.94 -8.11
N GLN A 119 16.27 -24.88 -7.15
CA GLN A 119 16.23 -26.32 -7.42
C GLN A 119 14.81 -26.86 -7.22
N THR A 120 14.43 -27.85 -8.02
CA THR A 120 13.12 -28.50 -7.95
C THR A 120 13.21 -29.81 -7.17
N TYR A 121 12.29 -30.01 -6.23
CA TYR A 121 12.23 -31.21 -5.40
C TYR A 121 10.84 -31.82 -5.41
N ASP A 122 10.79 -33.13 -5.26
CA ASP A 122 9.56 -33.89 -5.07
C ASP A 122 9.19 -33.96 -3.58
N PHE A 123 8.01 -33.45 -3.24
CA PHE A 123 7.46 -33.54 -1.89
C PHE A 123 6.25 -34.47 -1.84
N SER A 124 6.28 -35.43 -0.93
CA SER A 124 5.13 -36.31 -0.68
C SER A 124 4.15 -35.65 0.29
N ASN A 125 2.85 -35.69 -0.02
CA ASN A 125 1.78 -35.18 0.83
C ASN A 125 0.84 -36.30 1.32
N PRO A 126 1.30 -37.20 2.20
CA PRO A 126 0.48 -38.34 2.65
C PRO A 126 -0.69 -37.91 3.54
N TYR A 127 -0.55 -36.79 4.25
CA TYR A 127 -1.53 -36.32 5.25
C TYR A 127 -2.47 -35.21 4.77
N SER A 128 -2.34 -34.77 3.52
CA SER A 128 -3.19 -33.72 2.97
C SER A 128 -4.57 -34.29 2.62
N THR A 129 -5.63 -33.61 3.08
CA THR A 129 -7.02 -34.00 2.78
C THR A 129 -7.48 -33.52 1.41
N THR A 130 -6.78 -32.56 0.81
CA THR A 130 -7.19 -31.92 -0.46
C THR A 130 -6.36 -32.41 -1.65
N ILE A 131 -5.04 -32.55 -1.49
CA ILE A 131 -4.13 -32.96 -2.57
C ILE A 131 -3.18 -34.03 -2.02
N LYS A 132 -3.39 -35.27 -2.44
CA LYS A 132 -2.54 -36.43 -2.09
C LYS A 132 -1.56 -36.72 -3.23
N GLY A 133 -0.41 -37.30 -2.87
CA GLY A 133 0.64 -37.69 -3.81
C GLY A 133 1.83 -36.74 -3.82
N THR A 134 2.70 -36.94 -4.81
CA THR A 134 3.93 -36.17 -4.99
C THR A 134 3.67 -34.87 -5.72
N VAL A 135 4.22 -33.78 -5.22
CA VAL A 135 4.19 -32.46 -5.88
C VAL A 135 5.60 -31.92 -6.05
N GLN A 136 5.88 -31.35 -7.20
CA GLN A 136 7.14 -30.67 -7.47
C GLN A 136 7.08 -29.24 -6.95
N VAL A 137 8.09 -28.85 -6.20
CA VAL A 137 8.24 -27.49 -5.69
C VAL A 137 9.64 -26.98 -5.99
N THR A 138 9.70 -25.75 -6.49
CA THR A 138 10.94 -24.99 -6.70
C THR A 138 10.94 -23.79 -5.77
N PRO A 139 11.67 -23.81 -4.63
CA PRO A 139 11.81 -22.63 -3.79
C PRO A 139 12.47 -21.48 -4.58
N THR A 140 11.79 -20.33 -4.68
CA THR A 140 12.29 -19.20 -5.50
C THR A 140 13.22 -18.25 -4.73
N ASN A 141 13.28 -18.38 -3.41
CA ASN A 141 14.17 -17.61 -2.54
C ASN A 141 14.62 -18.46 -1.33
N ASP A 142 15.65 -17.98 -0.63
CA ASP A 142 16.26 -18.70 0.50
C ASP A 142 15.33 -18.81 1.70
N GLY A 143 14.41 -17.87 1.89
CA GLY A 143 13.37 -17.96 2.93
C GLY A 143 12.40 -19.11 2.68
N THR A 144 11.95 -19.28 1.43
CA THR A 144 11.10 -20.42 1.04
C THR A 144 11.88 -21.73 1.18
N ALA A 145 13.16 -21.76 0.80
CA ALA A 145 13.99 -22.95 0.98
C ALA A 145 14.16 -23.31 2.47
N ALA A 146 14.43 -22.31 3.33
CA ALA A 146 14.52 -22.45 4.77
C ALA A 146 13.23 -23.02 5.40
N LEU A 147 12.06 -22.55 4.94
CA LEU A 147 10.77 -23.08 5.38
C LEU A 147 10.62 -24.58 5.07
N TYR A 148 11.07 -25.04 3.90
CA TYR A 148 11.08 -26.46 3.55
C TYR A 148 12.12 -27.27 4.31
N ASN A 149 13.29 -26.69 4.64
CA ASN A 149 14.29 -27.34 5.49
C ASN A 149 13.79 -27.51 6.93
N TYR A 150 12.97 -26.58 7.43
CA TYR A 150 12.37 -26.68 8.76
C TYR A 150 11.18 -27.63 8.82
N THR A 151 10.29 -27.55 7.82
CA THR A 151 9.08 -28.38 7.72
C THR A 151 8.90 -28.84 6.27
N PRO A 152 9.30 -30.07 5.91
CA PRO A 152 9.24 -30.57 4.53
C PRO A 152 7.83 -31.00 4.11
N HIS A 153 6.82 -30.16 4.36
CA HIS A 153 5.42 -30.40 4.01
C HIS A 153 4.85 -29.22 3.23
N VAL A 154 4.20 -29.51 2.09
CA VAL A 154 3.64 -28.47 1.21
C VAL A 154 2.33 -27.94 1.78
N TYR A 155 1.26 -28.74 1.79
CA TYR A 155 -0.08 -28.23 2.12
C TYR A 155 -0.31 -28.02 3.62
N ASN A 156 0.00 -29.02 4.44
CA ASN A 156 -0.15 -28.94 5.90
C ASN A 156 1.00 -28.19 6.59
N GLY A 157 1.96 -27.64 5.83
CA GLY A 157 3.10 -26.88 6.34
C GLY A 157 3.21 -25.53 5.66
N ASN A 158 3.99 -25.45 4.58
CA ASN A 158 4.42 -24.18 3.99
C ASN A 158 3.29 -23.40 3.29
N TYR A 159 2.27 -24.08 2.78
CA TYR A 159 1.04 -23.43 2.31
C TYR A 159 0.26 -22.79 3.46
N ASN A 160 0.19 -23.43 4.63
CA ASN A 160 -0.39 -22.82 5.82
C ASN A 160 0.42 -21.61 6.29
N PHE A 161 1.76 -21.69 6.27
CA PHE A 161 2.62 -20.53 6.55
C PHE A 161 2.28 -19.37 5.61
N TRP A 162 2.24 -19.63 4.30
CA TRP A 162 1.94 -18.62 3.29
C TRP A 162 0.56 -17.98 3.48
N LYS A 163 -0.48 -18.79 3.75
CA LYS A 163 -1.85 -18.27 4.05
C LYS A 163 -1.85 -17.38 5.28
N LEU A 164 -1.19 -17.80 6.35
CA LEU A 164 -1.11 -17.03 7.61
C LEU A 164 -0.34 -15.73 7.41
N TRP A 165 0.79 -15.78 6.70
CA TRP A 165 1.59 -14.61 6.35
C TRP A 165 0.77 -13.59 5.57
N HIS A 166 0.00 -14.03 4.58
CA HIS A 166 -0.87 -13.15 3.81
C HIS A 166 -2.02 -12.61 4.66
N ARG A 167 -2.66 -13.45 5.47
CA ARG A 167 -3.75 -13.06 6.37
C ARG A 167 -3.31 -12.03 7.43
N TYR A 168 -2.06 -12.10 7.89
CA TYR A 168 -1.56 -11.22 8.95
C TYR A 168 -0.93 -9.94 8.44
N PHE A 169 -0.28 -10.02 7.28
CA PHE A 169 0.59 -8.94 6.81
C PHE A 169 0.34 -8.52 5.38
N PHE A 170 -0.63 -9.11 4.67
CA PHE A 170 -1.02 -8.74 3.30
C PHE A 170 -2.53 -8.85 3.08
N SER A 171 -3.35 -8.37 4.04
CA SER A 171 -4.78 -8.16 3.79
C SER A 171 -4.96 -6.86 3.02
N VAL A 172 -5.49 -6.98 1.80
CA VAL A 172 -5.95 -5.90 0.90
C VAL A 172 -4.92 -4.81 0.60
N ALA A 173 -4.16 -4.98 -0.48
CA ALA A 173 -3.40 -3.89 -1.09
C ALA A 173 -4.35 -2.96 -1.86
N TYR A 174 -4.79 -1.90 -1.18
CA TYR A 174 -5.43 -0.75 -1.81
C TYR A 174 -4.51 -0.11 -2.86
N PRO A 175 -5.05 0.20 -4.06
CA PRO A 175 -4.31 0.87 -5.11
C PRO A 175 -4.03 2.35 -4.76
N ASN A 176 -3.11 2.96 -5.50
CA ASN A 176 -2.87 4.41 -5.44
C ASN A 176 -4.19 5.18 -5.60
N GLY A 177 -4.26 6.34 -4.93
CA GLY A 177 -5.44 7.21 -4.97
C GLY A 177 -6.56 6.80 -4.01
N THR A 178 -6.43 5.67 -3.32
CA THR A 178 -7.41 5.25 -2.33
C THR A 178 -7.37 6.13 -1.08
N LEU A 179 -8.54 6.56 -0.60
CA LEU A 179 -8.69 7.28 0.66
C LEU A 179 -9.16 6.33 1.76
N LEU A 180 -8.34 6.16 2.80
CA LEU A 180 -8.65 5.31 3.94
C LEU A 180 -8.85 6.14 5.21
N GLN A 181 -9.80 5.71 6.04
CA GLN A 181 -10.05 6.24 7.37
C GLN A 181 -10.13 5.07 8.35
N THR A 182 -9.48 5.19 9.51
CA THR A 182 -9.61 4.16 10.56
C THR A 182 -10.97 4.29 11.24
N VAL A 183 -11.60 3.16 11.58
CA VAL A 183 -12.81 3.13 12.42
C VAL A 183 -12.59 3.98 13.67
N ASP A 184 -13.55 4.87 13.98
CA ASP A 184 -13.53 5.79 15.12
C ASP A 184 -12.39 6.83 15.15
N GLU A 185 -11.59 6.96 14.09
CA GLU A 185 -10.58 8.01 13.98
C GLU A 185 -10.97 9.02 12.88
N PRO A 186 -10.90 10.35 13.12
CA PRO A 186 -11.29 11.35 12.13
C PRO A 186 -10.25 11.54 11.00
N GLY A 187 -9.05 10.98 11.15
CA GLY A 187 -7.95 11.16 10.20
C GLY A 187 -8.15 10.38 8.90
N VAL A 188 -7.95 11.06 7.76
CA VAL A 188 -7.98 10.44 6.43
C VAL A 188 -6.56 10.33 5.88
N TRP A 189 -6.29 9.19 5.25
CA TRP A 189 -5.01 8.83 4.65
C TRP A 189 -5.19 8.63 3.14
N LEU A 190 -4.27 9.17 2.35
CA LEU A 190 -4.12 8.82 0.94
C LEU A 190 -3.14 7.65 0.82
N ILE A 191 -3.53 6.59 0.13
CA ILE A 191 -2.61 5.53 -0.30
C ILE A 191 -1.98 5.94 -1.62
N GLN A 192 -0.65 6.01 -1.63
CA GLN A 192 0.10 6.42 -2.82
C GLN A 192 1.53 5.89 -2.77
N ASN A 193 1.98 5.29 -3.86
CA ASN A 193 3.32 4.73 -4.03
C ASN A 193 3.71 3.78 -2.89
N GLY A 194 2.75 2.97 -2.43
CA GLY A 194 2.94 2.02 -1.34
C GLY A 194 3.04 2.65 0.05
N GLN A 195 2.82 3.96 0.19
CA GLN A 195 2.81 4.68 1.47
C GLN A 195 1.40 5.18 1.82
N ARG A 196 1.18 5.47 3.10
CA ARG A 196 0.02 6.23 3.58
C ARG A 196 0.44 7.66 3.90
N ARG A 197 -0.27 8.64 3.33
CA ARG A 197 -0.01 10.07 3.54
C ARG A 197 -1.18 10.68 4.30
N ALA A 198 -0.94 11.22 5.48
CA ALA A 198 -1.99 11.84 6.30
C ALA A 198 -2.44 13.18 5.70
N PHE A 199 -3.74 13.41 5.60
CA PHE A 199 -4.25 14.78 5.42
C PHE A 199 -4.24 15.51 6.76
N LEU A 200 -3.44 16.58 6.89
CA LEU A 200 -3.36 17.37 8.12
C LEU A 200 -4.43 18.45 8.21
N ALA A 201 -5.13 18.73 7.11
CA ALA A 201 -6.20 19.70 7.06
C ALA A 201 -7.34 19.21 6.17
N LYS A 202 -8.60 19.43 6.61
CA LYS A 202 -9.79 19.09 5.81
C LYS A 202 -9.79 19.80 4.45
N GLY A 203 -9.31 21.04 4.39
CA GLY A 203 -9.14 21.80 3.15
C GLY A 203 -8.20 21.12 2.15
N ALA A 204 -7.15 20.44 2.62
CA ALA A 204 -6.24 19.69 1.77
C ALA A 204 -6.89 18.46 1.13
N LEU A 205 -7.79 17.79 1.88
CA LEU A 205 -8.57 16.67 1.38
C LEU A 205 -9.62 17.13 0.34
N VAL A 206 -10.52 18.04 0.72
CA VAL A 206 -11.69 18.39 -0.11
C VAL A 206 -11.34 19.21 -1.35
N SER A 207 -10.16 19.81 -1.41
CA SER A 207 -9.66 20.49 -2.61
C SER A 207 -9.12 19.54 -3.68
N ARG A 208 -8.91 18.25 -3.34
CA ARG A 208 -8.33 17.24 -4.24
C ARG A 208 -9.26 16.05 -4.48
N PHE A 209 -10.03 15.66 -3.47
CA PHE A 209 -10.81 14.44 -3.51
C PHE A 209 -12.26 14.65 -3.02
N ASP A 210 -13.14 13.80 -3.54
CA ASP A 210 -14.50 13.67 -3.06
C ASP A 210 -14.52 12.81 -1.79
N ILE A 211 -15.00 13.37 -0.68
CA ILE A 211 -15.04 12.68 0.62
C ILE A 211 -15.96 11.46 0.62
N SER A 212 -16.91 11.35 -0.32
CA SER A 212 -17.74 10.15 -0.48
C SER A 212 -16.92 8.91 -0.86
N LYS A 213 -15.71 9.11 -1.41
CA LYS A 213 -14.75 8.06 -1.76
C LYS A 213 -13.95 7.54 -0.58
N VAL A 214 -14.05 8.16 0.60
CA VAL A 214 -13.37 7.65 1.82
C VAL A 214 -13.94 6.29 2.20
N ILE A 215 -13.02 5.35 2.43
CA ILE A 215 -13.29 3.97 2.84
C ILE A 215 -12.88 3.83 4.29
N THR A 216 -13.82 3.38 5.13
CA THR A 216 -13.55 3.11 6.54
C THR A 216 -13.01 1.69 6.69
N VAL A 217 -11.86 1.54 7.34
CA VAL A 217 -11.15 0.26 7.51
C VAL A 217 -10.67 0.09 8.95
N ALA A 218 -10.34 -1.14 9.34
CA ALA A 218 -9.67 -1.40 10.61
C ALA A 218 -8.26 -0.81 10.61
N LYS A 219 -7.77 -0.41 11.79
CA LYS A 219 -6.43 0.17 11.97
C LYS A 219 -5.29 -0.70 11.41
N GLY A 220 -5.47 -2.02 11.45
CA GLY A 220 -4.51 -3.00 10.91
C GLY A 220 -4.27 -2.84 9.42
N GLU A 221 -5.31 -2.54 8.63
CA GLU A 221 -5.24 -2.38 7.17
C GLU A 221 -4.39 -1.16 6.79
N ILE A 222 -4.55 -0.05 7.53
CA ILE A 222 -3.75 1.16 7.28
C ILE A 222 -2.30 0.97 7.77
N ASN A 223 -2.07 0.23 8.86
CA ASN A 223 -0.74 -0.03 9.43
C ASN A 223 0.17 -0.92 8.55
N HIS A 224 -0.36 -1.53 7.51
CA HIS A 224 0.44 -2.19 6.48
C HIS A 224 1.33 -1.20 5.71
N TYR A 225 0.84 0.01 5.47
CA TYR A 225 1.52 1.03 4.68
C TYR A 225 2.51 1.84 5.54
N PRO A 226 3.80 1.95 5.15
CA PRO A 226 4.71 2.91 5.74
C PRO A 226 4.15 4.33 5.69
N ILE A 227 4.44 5.12 6.72
CA ILE A 227 4.06 6.54 6.76
C ILE A 227 4.87 7.28 5.71
N GLY A 228 4.17 7.95 4.79
CA GLY A 228 4.75 8.88 3.82
C GLY A 228 4.59 10.33 4.28
N ALA A 229 5.14 11.26 3.49
CA ALA A 229 5.04 12.69 3.78
C ALA A 229 3.56 13.15 3.81
N PRO A 230 3.16 13.92 4.82
CA PRO A 230 1.77 14.35 4.98
C PRO A 230 1.34 15.34 3.89
N ILE A 231 0.03 15.48 3.69
CA ILE A 231 -0.59 16.44 2.79
C ILE A 231 -1.22 17.53 3.65
N ARG A 232 -0.55 18.69 3.71
CA ARG A 232 -0.94 19.80 4.57
C ARG A 232 -1.75 20.87 3.85
N PHE A 233 -1.34 21.23 2.64
CA PHE A 233 -1.86 22.42 1.95
C PHE A 233 -3.00 22.07 0.99
N PRO A 234 -4.05 22.89 0.87
CA PRO A 234 -5.03 22.81 -0.21
C PRO A 234 -4.42 22.80 -1.62
N GLN A 235 -5.14 22.24 -2.58
CA GLN A 235 -4.77 22.32 -3.99
C GLN A 235 -4.66 23.79 -4.41
N TYR A 236 -3.68 24.11 -5.27
CA TYR A 236 -3.41 25.48 -5.74
C TYR A 236 -2.97 26.46 -4.65
N SER A 237 -2.55 25.98 -3.48
CA SER A 237 -1.93 26.85 -2.48
C SER A 237 -0.62 27.42 -3.01
N ILE A 238 -0.35 28.68 -2.69
CA ILE A 238 0.97 29.27 -2.88
C ILE A 238 1.72 29.16 -1.57
N VAL A 239 2.94 28.61 -1.64
CA VAL A 239 3.78 28.37 -0.47
C VAL A 239 5.15 29.02 -0.62
N ARG A 240 5.70 29.50 0.49
CA ARG A 240 7.05 30.03 0.61
C ARG A 240 7.92 29.04 1.36
N SER A 241 9.02 28.61 0.75
CA SER A 241 10.00 27.75 1.40
C SER A 241 10.90 28.53 2.39
N PRO A 242 11.69 27.85 3.23
CA PRO A 242 12.66 28.51 4.11
C PRO A 242 13.72 29.31 3.33
N ALA A 243 14.02 28.91 2.09
CA ALA A 243 14.93 29.60 1.19
C ALA A 243 14.30 30.80 0.44
N ASP A 244 13.13 31.28 0.88
CA ASP A 244 12.41 32.41 0.27
C ASP A 244 11.93 32.17 -1.18
N GLN A 245 11.86 30.91 -1.63
CA GLN A 245 11.32 30.58 -2.94
C GLN A 245 9.81 30.38 -2.87
N LEU A 246 9.07 30.98 -3.81
CA LEU A 246 7.63 30.82 -3.96
C LEU A 246 7.32 29.66 -4.91
N TYR A 247 6.33 28.85 -4.52
CA TYR A 247 5.81 27.74 -5.32
C TYR A 247 4.28 27.77 -5.37
N LEU A 248 3.69 27.49 -6.53
CA LEU A 248 2.30 27.08 -6.66
C LEU A 248 2.24 25.55 -6.57
N LEU A 249 1.43 25.02 -5.65
CA LEU A 249 1.21 23.59 -5.53
C LEU A 249 0.10 23.14 -6.49
N VAL A 250 0.40 22.19 -7.37
CA VAL A 250 -0.53 21.61 -8.34
C VAL A 250 -0.44 20.09 -8.27
N ASP A 251 -1.47 19.45 -7.74
CA ASP A 251 -1.52 18.02 -7.45
C ASP A 251 -0.32 17.62 -6.57
N ASP A 252 0.57 16.76 -7.08
CA ASP A 252 1.82 16.35 -6.44
C ASP A 252 3.05 17.07 -7.00
N THR A 253 2.85 18.21 -7.68
CA THR A 253 3.94 19.06 -8.19
C THR A 253 4.02 20.39 -7.46
N LYS A 254 5.24 20.92 -7.32
CA LYS A 254 5.52 22.30 -6.90
C LYS A 254 6.10 23.06 -8.08
N ARG A 255 5.41 24.10 -8.53
CA ARG A 255 5.82 24.93 -9.66
C ARG A 255 6.46 26.21 -9.13
N PRO A 256 7.78 26.43 -9.32
CA PRO A 256 8.43 27.64 -8.84
C PRO A 256 7.95 28.86 -9.63
N PHE A 257 7.69 29.97 -8.96
CA PHE A 257 7.60 31.25 -9.66
C PHE A 257 8.99 31.67 -10.14
N ALA A 258 9.10 32.07 -11.41
CA ALA A 258 10.39 32.47 -11.99
C ALA A 258 11.04 33.61 -11.19
N ASP A 259 10.24 34.56 -10.73
CA ASP A 259 10.64 35.60 -9.78
C ASP A 259 9.42 36.23 -9.05
N LYS A 260 9.70 37.12 -8.09
CA LYS A 260 8.67 37.84 -7.32
C LYS A 260 7.86 38.84 -8.17
N THR A 261 8.38 39.29 -9.31
CA THR A 261 7.66 40.18 -10.24
C THR A 261 6.56 39.42 -10.99
N VAL A 262 6.82 38.17 -11.39
CA VAL A 262 5.81 37.29 -11.99
C VAL A 262 4.65 37.05 -11.03
N PHE A 263 4.94 36.74 -9.76
CA PHE A 263 3.91 36.56 -8.73
C PHE A 263 2.96 37.77 -8.64
N LYS A 264 3.51 38.99 -8.61
CA LYS A 264 2.72 40.23 -8.57
C LYS A 264 1.97 40.49 -9.87
N LYS A 265 2.61 40.28 -11.03
CA LYS A 265 2.03 40.54 -12.36
C LYS A 265 0.83 39.64 -12.65
N LEU A 266 0.85 38.41 -12.14
CA LEU A 266 -0.27 37.47 -12.23
C LEU A 266 -1.39 37.78 -11.22
N GLY A 267 -1.24 38.80 -10.38
CA GLY A 267 -2.29 39.31 -9.50
C GLY A 267 -2.45 38.52 -8.19
N TYR A 268 -1.46 37.71 -7.80
CA TYR A 268 -1.52 36.99 -6.53
C TYR A 268 -1.28 37.94 -5.34
N ASN A 269 -2.05 37.74 -4.27
CA ASN A 269 -1.92 38.53 -3.05
C ASN A 269 -0.83 37.93 -2.14
N PRO A 270 0.20 38.69 -1.71
CA PRO A 270 1.21 38.22 -0.77
C PRO A 270 0.65 37.65 0.53
N GLU A 271 -0.52 38.10 0.97
CA GLU A 271 -1.18 37.62 2.20
C GLU A 271 -1.75 36.20 2.06
N GLU A 272 -1.91 35.68 0.84
CA GLU A 272 -2.37 34.31 0.57
C GLU A 272 -1.23 33.28 0.64
N VAL A 273 0.01 33.74 0.79
CA VAL A 273 1.19 32.86 0.79
C VAL A 273 1.34 32.15 2.12
N LEU A 274 1.31 30.81 2.08
CA LEU A 274 1.49 29.96 3.25
C LEU A 274 2.97 29.63 3.47
N LEU A 275 3.39 29.49 4.72
CA LEU A 275 4.75 29.05 5.05
C LEU A 275 4.85 27.51 5.00
N ALA A 276 5.83 27.01 4.26
CA ALA A 276 6.14 25.59 4.14
C ALA A 276 7.56 25.30 4.64
N THR A 277 7.73 24.17 5.30
CA THR A 277 9.04 23.60 5.63
C THR A 277 9.57 22.80 4.45
N ASP A 278 10.87 22.47 4.45
CA ASP A 278 11.42 21.57 3.43
C ASP A 278 10.70 20.22 3.44
N ASN A 279 10.39 19.69 4.63
CA ASN A 279 9.66 18.44 4.79
C ASN A 279 8.25 18.48 4.19
N ASP A 280 7.54 19.62 4.28
CA ASP A 280 6.24 19.78 3.61
C ASP A 280 6.38 19.70 2.07
N LEU A 281 7.54 20.08 1.52
CA LEU A 281 7.81 20.16 0.09
C LEU A 281 8.52 18.92 -0.48
N LEU A 282 8.99 18.00 0.36
CA LEU A 282 9.79 16.83 -0.05
C LEU A 282 9.04 15.91 -1.01
N SER A 283 7.73 15.70 -0.81
CA SER A 283 6.92 14.80 -1.65
C SER A 283 6.48 15.41 -2.97
N TYR A 284 6.64 16.72 -3.15
CA TYR A 284 6.23 17.40 -4.38
C TYR A 284 7.37 17.36 -5.40
N SER A 285 7.10 16.81 -6.59
CA SER A 285 8.03 16.87 -7.71
C SER A 285 8.10 18.28 -8.29
N TYR A 286 9.24 18.65 -8.88
CA TYR A 286 9.33 19.94 -9.55
C TYR A 286 8.50 19.93 -10.83
N GLY A 287 7.60 20.91 -10.94
CA GLY A 287 6.91 21.21 -12.20
C GLY A 287 7.56 22.39 -12.92
N GLU A 288 7.11 22.64 -14.14
CA GLU A 288 7.58 23.76 -14.94
C GLU A 288 7.39 25.11 -14.23
N PRO A 289 8.39 26.01 -14.28
CA PRO A 289 8.30 27.33 -13.70
C PRO A 289 7.08 28.12 -14.19
N ILE A 290 6.56 29.00 -13.35
CA ILE A 290 5.52 29.95 -13.70
C ILE A 290 6.21 31.22 -14.18
N THR A 291 5.95 31.59 -15.44
CA THR A 291 6.46 32.82 -16.06
C THR A 291 5.34 33.85 -16.25
N ALA A 292 5.70 35.06 -16.66
CA ALA A 292 4.73 36.13 -16.91
C ALA A 292 3.78 35.83 -18.09
N GLU A 293 4.12 34.85 -18.93
CA GLU A 293 3.38 34.42 -20.11
C GLU A 293 2.42 33.26 -19.79
N ASP A 294 2.50 32.65 -18.60
CA ASP A 294 1.61 31.56 -18.20
C ASP A 294 0.21 32.10 -17.91
N ALA A 295 -0.64 32.06 -18.93
CA ALA A 295 -2.03 32.52 -18.84
C ALA A 295 -2.89 31.67 -17.88
N TYR A 296 -2.50 30.42 -17.60
CA TYR A 296 -3.31 29.48 -16.83
C TYR A 296 -2.47 28.66 -15.84
N PRO A 297 -1.91 29.26 -14.77
CA PRO A 297 -1.04 28.55 -13.82
C PRO A 297 -1.72 27.35 -13.13
N THR A 298 -3.02 27.46 -12.86
CA THR A 298 -3.87 26.40 -12.27
C THR A 298 -4.58 25.52 -13.33
N GLY A 299 -4.28 25.75 -14.60
CA GLY A 299 -4.87 25.09 -15.76
C GLY A 299 -6.31 25.51 -16.10
N ALA A 300 -6.64 25.45 -17.40
CA ALA A 300 -7.93 25.83 -17.96
C ALA A 300 -8.44 24.84 -19.00
N LEU A 301 -9.76 24.81 -19.21
CA LEU A 301 -10.37 24.09 -20.33
C LEU A 301 -10.58 25.05 -21.50
N LEU A 302 -9.89 24.80 -22.61
CA LEU A 302 -10.02 25.59 -23.83
C LEU A 302 -10.74 24.77 -24.91
N GLN A 303 -11.74 25.37 -25.55
CA GLN A 303 -12.50 24.76 -26.64
C GLN A 303 -12.15 25.41 -27.98
N ASN A 304 -11.82 24.57 -28.96
CA ASN A 304 -11.63 25.00 -30.33
C ASN A 304 -12.98 25.45 -30.92
N ASN A 305 -13.10 26.72 -31.28
CA ASN A 305 -14.33 27.31 -31.80
C ASN A 305 -14.70 26.88 -33.24
N LYS A 306 -13.87 26.07 -33.90
CA LYS A 306 -14.14 25.48 -35.23
C LYS A 306 -14.53 24.01 -35.15
N THR A 307 -13.84 23.23 -34.32
CA THR A 307 -14.07 21.77 -34.23
C THR A 307 -14.90 21.35 -33.02
N GLY A 308 -15.09 22.24 -32.05
CA GLY A 308 -15.75 21.93 -30.76
C GLY A 308 -14.89 21.12 -29.79
N GLY A 309 -13.70 20.66 -30.22
CA GLY A 309 -12.80 19.86 -29.37
C GLY A 309 -12.31 20.63 -28.16
N VAL A 310 -12.30 19.98 -27.00
CA VAL A 310 -11.91 20.56 -25.71
C VAL A 310 -10.54 20.05 -25.30
N TYR A 311 -9.72 20.92 -24.73
CA TYR A 311 -8.36 20.62 -24.28
C TYR A 311 -8.17 21.16 -22.86
N PHE A 312 -7.51 20.38 -22.00
CA PHE A 312 -6.96 20.90 -20.75
C PHE A 312 -5.59 21.52 -21.02
N VAL A 313 -5.42 22.78 -20.68
CA VAL A 313 -4.21 23.56 -20.92
C VAL A 313 -3.56 23.94 -19.61
N GLN A 314 -2.28 23.63 -19.45
CA GLN A 314 -1.47 24.00 -18.29
C GLN A 314 0.02 23.91 -18.64
N ALA A 315 0.83 24.82 -18.10
CA ALA A 315 2.29 24.77 -18.20
C ALA A 315 2.79 24.60 -19.65
N GLY A 316 2.26 25.39 -20.58
CA GLY A 316 2.68 25.35 -22.00
C GLY A 316 2.17 24.15 -22.82
N THR A 317 1.42 23.23 -22.20
CA THR A 317 0.89 22.02 -22.88
C THR A 317 -0.62 22.06 -23.04
N LYS A 318 -1.14 21.28 -24.00
CA LYS A 318 -2.57 21.00 -24.17
C LYS A 318 -2.82 19.50 -24.25
N ALA A 319 -3.65 18.96 -23.37
CA ALA A 319 -4.10 17.58 -23.38
C ALA A 319 -5.52 17.50 -23.97
N PRO A 320 -5.76 16.76 -25.06
CA PRO A 320 -7.11 16.53 -25.58
C PRO A 320 -8.02 15.92 -24.52
N LEU A 321 -9.29 16.34 -24.49
CA LEU A 321 -10.32 15.75 -23.66
C LEU A 321 -11.11 14.74 -24.52
N PRO A 322 -10.85 13.42 -24.40
CA PRO A 322 -11.36 12.45 -25.37
C PRO A 322 -12.86 12.13 -25.20
N ASP A 323 -13.44 12.49 -24.05
CA ASP A 323 -14.83 12.21 -23.71
C ASP A 323 -15.38 13.28 -22.74
N ALA A 324 -16.67 13.60 -22.85
CA ALA A 324 -17.33 14.58 -21.99
C ALA A 324 -17.44 14.14 -20.52
N VAL A 325 -17.25 12.85 -20.22
CA VAL A 325 -17.25 12.32 -18.85
C VAL A 325 -16.28 13.07 -17.94
N PHE A 326 -15.12 13.51 -18.46
CA PHE A 326 -14.12 14.27 -17.70
C PHE A 326 -14.61 15.65 -17.23
N LEU A 327 -15.60 16.24 -17.92
CA LEU A 327 -16.22 17.49 -17.48
C LEU A 327 -17.11 17.30 -16.25
N LYS A 328 -17.66 16.09 -16.08
CA LYS A 328 -18.53 15.74 -14.94
C LYS A 328 -17.74 15.16 -13.75
N THR A 329 -16.52 14.68 -14.00
CA THR A 329 -15.66 14.04 -13.00
C THR A 329 -14.48 14.96 -12.67
N ARG A 330 -13.34 14.82 -13.38
CA ARG A 330 -12.07 15.50 -13.09
C ARG A 330 -12.14 17.02 -13.12
N PHE A 331 -12.91 17.57 -14.06
CA PHE A 331 -13.02 19.02 -14.27
C PHE A 331 -14.40 19.56 -13.93
N LYS A 332 -15.08 18.92 -12.97
CA LYS A 332 -16.35 19.38 -12.43
C LYS A 332 -16.23 20.86 -12.05
N ASN A 333 -17.18 21.66 -12.52
CA ASN A 333 -17.25 23.12 -12.31
C ASN A 333 -16.17 23.97 -13.00
N LYS A 334 -15.21 23.40 -13.74
CA LYS A 334 -14.31 24.23 -14.56
C LYS A 334 -15.06 24.77 -15.77
N LYS A 335 -14.95 26.08 -16.00
CA LYS A 335 -15.53 26.74 -17.17
C LYS A 335 -14.75 26.38 -18.43
N ILE A 336 -15.48 26.17 -19.52
CA ILE A 336 -14.91 26.01 -20.86
C ILE A 336 -14.77 27.40 -21.49
N ILE A 337 -13.58 27.70 -21.99
CA ILE A 337 -13.25 28.97 -22.64
C ILE A 337 -13.13 28.74 -24.14
N SER A 338 -13.98 29.37 -24.93
CA SER A 338 -13.91 29.32 -26.40
C SER A 338 -12.67 30.06 -26.91
N THR A 339 -11.92 29.46 -27.83
CA THR A 339 -10.70 30.03 -28.39
C THR A 339 -10.47 29.63 -29.85
N THR A 340 -9.62 30.36 -30.56
CA THR A 340 -9.25 30.08 -31.95
C THR A 340 -8.25 28.93 -32.05
N PRO A 341 -8.20 28.21 -33.19
CA PRO A 341 -7.17 27.20 -33.46
C PRO A 341 -5.75 27.75 -33.31
N ALA A 342 -5.46 28.93 -33.85
CA ALA A 342 -4.13 29.56 -33.76
C ALA A 342 -3.67 29.84 -32.32
N LYS A 343 -4.59 30.11 -31.39
CA LYS A 343 -4.24 30.25 -29.96
C LYS A 343 -3.93 28.89 -29.32
N LEU A 344 -4.60 27.82 -29.75
CA LEU A 344 -4.34 26.45 -29.26
C LEU A 344 -3.02 25.90 -29.81
N GLU A 345 -2.63 26.27 -31.04
CA GLU A 345 -1.37 25.81 -31.67
C GLU A 345 -0.11 26.29 -30.94
N LYS A 346 -0.22 27.32 -30.09
CA LYS A 346 0.87 27.78 -29.22
C LYS A 346 1.24 26.80 -28.11
N TYR A 347 0.36 25.84 -27.79
CA TYR A 347 0.60 24.85 -26.75
C TYR A 347 1.02 23.52 -27.35
N GLN A 348 2.02 22.89 -26.74
CA GLN A 348 2.47 21.56 -27.12
C GLN A 348 1.37 20.53 -26.84
N THR A 349 0.95 19.78 -27.86
CA THR A 349 -0.02 18.69 -27.67
C THR A 349 0.64 17.55 -26.91
N VAL A 350 0.01 17.12 -25.82
CA VAL A 350 0.43 15.95 -25.02
C VAL A 350 -0.65 14.87 -25.04
N GLN A 351 -0.39 13.77 -24.35
CA GLN A 351 -1.32 12.65 -24.26
C GLN A 351 -2.70 13.12 -23.75
N PRO A 352 -3.80 12.49 -24.22
CA PRO A 352 -5.14 12.83 -23.76
C PRO A 352 -5.29 12.69 -22.25
N VAL A 353 -6.22 13.47 -21.69
CA VAL A 353 -6.57 13.37 -20.28
C VAL A 353 -7.02 11.95 -19.94
N LYS A 354 -6.45 11.40 -18.86
CA LYS A 354 -6.83 10.13 -18.26
C LYS A 354 -7.51 10.31 -16.90
N PHE A 355 -8.19 9.25 -16.45
CA PHE A 355 -8.64 9.11 -15.07
C PHE A 355 -7.46 9.14 -14.11
N VAL A 356 -7.69 9.65 -12.91
CA VAL A 356 -6.66 9.71 -11.87
C VAL A 356 -6.69 8.43 -11.05
N ASP A 357 -5.57 8.15 -10.37
CA ASP A 357 -5.46 7.00 -9.49
C ASP A 357 -6.61 6.98 -8.48
N GLY A 358 -7.21 5.81 -8.30
CA GLY A 358 -8.34 5.57 -7.40
C GLY A 358 -9.73 5.85 -8.01
N ASP A 359 -9.83 6.37 -9.23
CA ASP A 359 -11.11 6.47 -9.92
C ASP A 359 -11.67 5.08 -10.24
N LEU A 360 -12.96 4.86 -9.94
CA LEU A 360 -13.66 3.63 -10.28
C LEU A 360 -14.42 3.84 -11.57
N VAL A 361 -14.27 2.94 -12.53
CA VAL A 361 -14.92 3.03 -13.84
C VAL A 361 -15.60 1.73 -14.23
N LYS A 362 -16.66 1.84 -15.00
CA LYS A 362 -17.36 0.70 -15.59
C LYS A 362 -17.79 1.07 -17.01
N ILE A 363 -17.60 0.14 -17.94
CA ILE A 363 -18.03 0.34 -19.32
C ILE A 363 -19.56 0.35 -19.36
N GLU A 364 -20.15 1.24 -20.15
CA GLU A 364 -21.58 1.21 -20.45
C GLU A 364 -22.01 -0.20 -20.90
N ASN A 365 -23.08 -0.73 -20.29
CA ASN A 365 -23.57 -2.11 -20.47
C ASN A 365 -22.58 -3.24 -20.13
N GLY A 366 -21.39 -2.93 -19.59
CA GLY A 366 -20.45 -3.92 -19.07
C GLY A 366 -20.85 -4.43 -17.69
N PHE A 367 -20.15 -5.47 -17.21
CA PHE A 367 -20.31 -6.00 -15.84
C PHE A 367 -19.12 -5.68 -14.93
N THR A 368 -17.90 -5.69 -15.48
CA THR A 368 -16.67 -5.49 -14.74
C THR A 368 -16.48 -4.04 -14.30
N ILE A 369 -16.16 -3.84 -13.02
CA ILE A 369 -15.70 -2.56 -12.48
C ILE A 369 -14.18 -2.57 -12.46
N TYR A 370 -13.57 -1.46 -12.84
CA TYR A 370 -12.14 -1.25 -12.86
C TYR A 370 -11.77 -0.12 -11.90
N VAL A 371 -10.57 -0.16 -11.35
CA VAL A 371 -9.93 1.00 -10.73
C VAL A 371 -8.85 1.54 -11.66
N ALA A 372 -8.79 2.85 -11.81
CA ALA A 372 -7.69 3.52 -12.49
C ALA A 372 -6.47 3.58 -11.58
N GLU A 373 -5.32 3.16 -12.08
CA GLU A 373 -4.05 3.23 -11.36
C GLU A 373 -2.88 3.29 -12.33
N ASN A 374 -1.98 4.26 -12.15
CA ASN A 374 -0.80 4.49 -12.98
C ASN A 374 -1.14 4.58 -14.48
N GLY A 375 -2.32 5.14 -14.80
CA GLY A 375 -2.82 5.28 -16.17
C GLY A 375 -3.34 4.00 -16.83
N LEU A 376 -3.49 2.90 -16.06
CA LEU A 376 -4.10 1.62 -16.45
C LEU A 376 -5.49 1.46 -15.83
N LEU A 377 -6.30 0.55 -16.36
CA LEU A 377 -7.54 0.09 -15.73
C LEU A 377 -7.35 -1.33 -15.17
N ARG A 378 -7.42 -1.47 -13.85
CA ARG A 378 -7.26 -2.75 -13.16
C ARG A 378 -8.63 -3.36 -12.83
N PRO A 379 -8.98 -4.55 -13.36
CA PRO A 379 -10.29 -5.15 -13.12
C PRO A 379 -10.43 -5.65 -11.68
N ILE A 380 -11.59 -5.38 -11.07
CA ILE A 380 -11.96 -5.94 -9.77
C ILE A 380 -12.68 -7.27 -10.04
N ILE A 381 -12.12 -8.37 -9.53
CA ILE A 381 -12.47 -9.72 -10.04
C ILE A 381 -13.90 -10.18 -9.73
N SER A 382 -14.56 -9.56 -8.76
CA SER A 382 -15.91 -9.93 -8.34
C SER A 382 -16.58 -8.80 -7.58
N GLN A 383 -17.90 -8.88 -7.47
CA GLN A 383 -18.67 -8.03 -6.58
C GLN A 383 -18.22 -8.20 -5.12
N THR A 384 -17.94 -9.43 -4.68
CA THR A 384 -17.40 -9.68 -3.33
C THR A 384 -16.06 -8.98 -3.11
N ALA A 385 -15.17 -8.97 -4.10
CA ALA A 385 -13.92 -8.22 -4.01
C ALA A 385 -14.14 -6.71 -3.92
N PHE A 386 -15.06 -6.18 -4.71
CA PHE A 386 -15.46 -4.76 -4.68
C PHE A 386 -15.98 -4.35 -3.30
N GLU A 387 -16.86 -5.15 -2.71
CA GLU A 387 -17.44 -4.94 -1.39
C GLU A 387 -16.40 -5.07 -0.27
N LYS A 388 -15.51 -6.08 -0.36
CA LYS A 388 -14.39 -6.25 0.58
C LYS A 388 -13.40 -5.09 0.57
N LEU A 389 -13.18 -4.49 -0.60
CA LEU A 389 -12.40 -3.27 -0.74
C LEU A 389 -13.14 -2.05 -0.14
N GLY A 390 -14.43 -2.15 0.19
CA GLY A 390 -15.21 -1.04 0.74
C GLY A 390 -15.52 0.05 -0.29
N TYR A 391 -15.37 -0.26 -1.58
CA TYR A 391 -15.80 0.64 -2.64
C TYR A 391 -17.32 0.76 -2.70
N LYS A 392 -17.80 1.92 -3.15
CA LYS A 392 -19.22 2.25 -3.21
C LYS A 392 -19.67 2.36 -4.66
N ILE A 393 -20.77 1.69 -5.01
CA ILE A 393 -21.27 1.68 -6.39
C ILE A 393 -21.58 3.09 -6.92
N ASN A 394 -22.02 4.00 -6.05
CA ASN A 394 -22.30 5.40 -6.39
C ASN A 394 -21.05 6.19 -6.83
N ASN A 395 -19.85 5.69 -6.55
CA ASN A 395 -18.59 6.31 -6.95
C ASN A 395 -18.08 5.76 -8.31
N VAL A 396 -18.80 4.82 -8.94
CA VAL A 396 -18.41 4.22 -10.21
C VAL A 396 -18.83 5.11 -11.37
N ILE A 397 -17.85 5.49 -12.19
CA ILE A 397 -18.03 6.32 -13.38
C ILE A 397 -18.36 5.42 -14.56
N ILE A 398 -19.53 5.63 -15.19
CA ILE A 398 -19.88 4.94 -16.43
C ILE A 398 -19.17 5.61 -17.60
N ILE A 399 -18.47 4.82 -18.42
CA ILE A 399 -17.69 5.31 -19.56
C ILE A 399 -18.10 4.64 -20.87
N SER A 400 -17.93 5.38 -21.98
CA SER A 400 -18.21 4.87 -23.32
C SER A 400 -17.24 3.73 -23.70
N PRO A 401 -17.67 2.75 -24.52
CA PRO A 401 -16.78 1.72 -25.05
C PRO A 401 -15.56 2.31 -25.78
N ARG A 402 -15.76 3.41 -26.52
CA ARG A 402 -14.69 4.11 -27.24
C ARG A 402 -13.61 4.65 -26.29
N LEU A 403 -14.01 5.27 -25.17
CA LEU A 403 -13.04 5.74 -24.17
C LEU A 403 -12.31 4.57 -23.53
N PHE A 404 -13.04 3.49 -23.18
CA PHE A 404 -12.43 2.30 -22.58
C PHE A 404 -11.32 1.70 -23.45
N MET A 405 -11.52 1.62 -24.78
CA MET A 405 -10.51 1.10 -25.72
C MET A 405 -9.20 1.91 -25.76
N THR A 406 -9.16 3.11 -25.18
CA THR A 406 -7.92 3.91 -25.07
C THR A 406 -7.04 3.53 -23.87
N TYR A 407 -7.54 2.68 -22.96
CA TYR A 407 -6.83 2.22 -21.78
C TYR A 407 -6.22 0.84 -21.98
N GLN A 408 -5.04 0.66 -21.39
CA GLN A 408 -4.47 -0.67 -21.17
C GLN A 408 -5.07 -1.27 -19.90
N ILE A 409 -5.26 -2.60 -19.91
CA ILE A 409 -5.79 -3.35 -18.78
C ILE A 409 -4.62 -3.86 -17.93
N GLY A 410 -4.65 -3.54 -16.64
CA GLY A 410 -3.66 -3.99 -15.67
C GLY A 410 -4.06 -5.28 -14.96
N ASN A 411 -3.22 -5.72 -14.02
CA ASN A 411 -3.50 -6.89 -13.19
C ASN A 411 -4.75 -6.68 -12.33
N SER A 412 -5.47 -7.76 -12.10
CA SER A 412 -6.73 -7.72 -11.35
C SER A 412 -6.54 -7.43 -9.85
N LEU A 413 -7.60 -6.98 -9.20
CA LEU A 413 -7.69 -6.74 -7.76
C LEU A 413 -8.69 -7.68 -7.09
N GLY A 414 -8.38 -8.05 -5.84
CA GLY A 414 -9.25 -8.83 -4.97
C GLY A 414 -9.24 -10.34 -5.22
N GLY A 415 -8.26 -10.85 -5.97
CA GLY A 415 -7.96 -12.27 -6.00
C GLY A 415 -7.41 -12.76 -4.67
N SER A 416 -7.80 -13.98 -4.28
CA SER A 416 -6.87 -14.85 -3.55
C SER A 416 -5.68 -15.07 -4.48
N GLN A 417 -4.65 -14.23 -4.35
CA GLN A 417 -3.33 -14.64 -4.81
C GLN A 417 -2.85 -15.72 -3.88
#